data_AF-A0A450X4M4-F1
#
_entry.id   AF-A0A450X4M4-F1
#
_cell.length_a   1.000
_cell.length_b   1.000
_cell.length_c   1.000
_cell.angle_alpha   90.00
_cell.angle_beta   90.00
_cell.angle_gamma   90.00
#
_symmetry.space_group_name_H-M   'P 1'
#
loop_
_entity.id
_entity.type
_entity.pdbx_description
1 polymer ?
#
loop_
_entity_poly.entity_id
_entity_poly.type
_entity_poly.pdbx_seq_one_letter_code
_entity_poly.pdbx_strand_id
1 'polypeptide(L)'
;MFDNDIFEKWLDTKSQEIVEKMGRGEPLLTEEMMVLVLKAQSNHFHHLDKDLRNEMKTLREDMDKRFEQVMRRIDRFMFWSLGVTVAAAAFVVTYLK
;
A
#
# COMPACT_ATOMS: atom_id res chain seq x y z
N MET A 1 -21.67 -6.91 -10.85
CA MET A 1 -20.20 -7.02 -10.89
C MET A 1 -19.94 -8.22 -11.76
N PHE A 2 -19.49 -8.02 -13.01
CA PHE A 2 -19.19 -9.14 -13.92
C PHE A 2 -18.22 -10.10 -13.21
N ASP A 3 -18.42 -11.41 -13.34
CA ASP A 3 -17.58 -12.44 -12.71
C ASP A 3 -16.09 -12.12 -12.94
N ASN A 4 -15.43 -11.69 -11.86
CA ASN A 4 -14.19 -10.91 -11.91
C ASN A 4 -12.97 -11.72 -12.38
N ASP A 5 -13.13 -13.04 -12.57
CA ASP A 5 -12.05 -13.98 -12.89
C ASP A 5 -12.26 -14.68 -14.24
N ILE A 6 -13.30 -14.34 -15.02
CA ILE A 6 -13.55 -15.01 -16.32
C ILE A 6 -12.36 -14.82 -17.26
N PHE A 7 -11.82 -13.61 -17.31
CA PHE A 7 -10.69 -13.28 -18.18
C PHE A 7 -9.42 -14.00 -17.74
N GLU A 8 -9.13 -14.04 -16.43
CA GLU A 8 -7.96 -14.74 -15.88
C GLU A 8 -8.04 -16.24 -16.15
N LYS A 9 -9.19 -16.87 -15.86
CA LYS A 9 -9.41 -18.31 -16.14
C LYS A 9 -9.30 -18.63 -17.62
N TRP A 10 -9.81 -17.76 -18.48
CA TRP A 10 -9.67 -17.91 -19.93
C TRP A 10 -8.21 -17.78 -20.38
N LEU A 11 -7.49 -16.76 -19.90
CA LEU A 11 -6.07 -16.56 -20.20
C LEU A 11 -5.21 -17.74 -19.75
N ASP A 12 -5.49 -18.28 -18.57
CA ASP A 12 -4.78 -19.44 -18.05
C ASP A 12 -5.02 -20.69 -18.88
N THR A 13 -6.28 -20.96 -19.22
CA THR A 13 -6.67 -22.09 -20.06
C THR A 13 -5.99 -21.98 -21.43
N LYS A 14 -6.09 -20.82 -22.08
CA LYS A 14 -5.47 -20.59 -23.40
C LYS A 14 -3.96 -20.65 -23.37
N SER A 15 -3.33 -20.09 -22.35
CA SER A 15 -1.88 -20.23 -22.20
C SER A 15 -1.45 -21.69 -22.04
N GLN A 16 -2.19 -22.52 -21.31
CA GLN A 16 -1.85 -23.95 -21.19
C GLN A 16 -2.00 -24.69 -22.51
N GLU A 17 -3.08 -24.44 -23.25
CA GLU A 17 -3.28 -25.01 -24.60
C GLU A 17 -2.11 -24.65 -25.54
N ILE A 18 -1.66 -23.39 -25.50
CA ILE A 18 -0.54 -22.89 -26.33
C ILE A 18 0.79 -23.52 -25.91
N VAL A 19 1.05 -23.67 -24.61
CA VAL A 19 2.26 -24.33 -24.10
C VAL A 19 2.28 -25.81 -24.48
N GLU A 20 1.14 -26.49 -24.43
CA GLU A 20 1.01 -27.89 -24.86
C GLU A 20 1.22 -28.04 -26.36
N LYS A 21 0.70 -27.10 -27.16
CA LYS A 21 0.93 -27.04 -28.61
C LYS A 21 2.41 -26.82 -28.95
N MET A 22 3.07 -25.92 -28.24
CA MET A 22 4.52 -25.70 -28.37
C MET A 22 5.30 -26.98 -28.00
N GLY A 23 4.90 -27.69 -26.94
CA GLY A 23 5.50 -28.96 -26.54
C GLY A 23 5.35 -30.09 -27.58
N ARG A 24 4.35 -29.99 -28.45
CA ARG A 24 4.15 -30.89 -29.61
C ARG A 24 4.97 -30.51 -30.85
N GLY A 25 5.72 -29.40 -30.80
CA GLY A 25 6.56 -28.93 -31.90
C GLY A 25 5.81 -28.16 -32.99
N GLU A 26 4.55 -27.78 -32.76
CA GLU A 26 3.77 -26.98 -33.69
C GLU A 26 4.18 -25.50 -33.64
N PRO A 27 4.24 -24.79 -34.78
CA PRO A 27 4.56 -23.37 -34.80
C PRO A 27 3.45 -22.54 -34.12
N LEU A 28 3.86 -21.56 -33.33
CA LEU A 28 2.92 -20.61 -32.72
C LEU A 28 2.48 -19.55 -33.72
N LEU A 29 1.18 -19.30 -33.74
CA LEU A 29 0.60 -18.17 -34.43
C LEU A 29 0.87 -16.88 -33.64
N THR A 30 0.89 -15.75 -34.34
CA THR A 30 1.07 -14.41 -33.73
C THR A 30 0.05 -14.15 -32.62
N GLU A 31 -1.18 -14.62 -32.78
CA GLU A 31 -2.25 -14.51 -31.78
C GLU A 31 -1.93 -15.30 -30.50
N GLU A 32 -1.36 -16.50 -30.64
CA GLU A 32 -0.96 -17.35 -29.52
C GLU A 32 0.21 -16.72 -28.73
N MET A 33 1.16 -16.11 -29.44
CA MET A 33 2.22 -15.31 -28.80
C MET A 33 1.65 -14.11 -28.04
N MET A 34 0.67 -13.41 -28.61
CA MET A 34 0.02 -12.27 -27.97
C MET A 34 -0.70 -12.70 -26.67
N VAL A 35 -1.35 -13.86 -26.66
CA VAL A 35 -1.97 -14.42 -25.44
C VAL A 35 -0.93 -14.72 -24.36
N LEU A 36 0.23 -15.28 -24.72
CA LEU A 36 1.32 -15.52 -23.76
C LEU A 36 1.86 -14.20 -23.17
N VAL A 37 2.03 -13.17 -24.01
CA VAL A 37 2.45 -11.83 -23.56
C VAL A 37 1.40 -11.23 -22.62
N LEU A 38 0.11 -11.34 -22.95
CA LEU A 38 -0.98 -10.85 -22.10
C LEU A 38 -0.98 -11.54 -20.74
N LYS A 39 -0.75 -12.86 -20.69
CA LYS A 39 -0.64 -13.59 -19.43
C LYS A 39 0.57 -13.13 -18.61
N ALA A 40 1.72 -12.97 -19.25
CA ALA A 40 2.92 -12.47 -18.57
C ALA A 40 2.70 -11.06 -17.99
N GLN A 41 2.07 -10.16 -18.76
CA GLN A 41 1.75 -8.81 -18.32
C GLN A 41 0.71 -8.79 -17.20
N SER A 42 -0.34 -9.62 -17.30
CA SER A 42 -1.38 -9.75 -16.26
C SER A 42 -0.79 -10.26 -14.94
N ASN A 43 0.08 -11.28 -15.00
CA ASN A 43 0.77 -11.80 -13.82
C ASN A 43 1.68 -10.72 -13.19
N HIS A 44 2.47 -10.03 -14.00
CA HIS A 44 3.34 -8.95 -13.52
C HIS A 44 2.55 -7.80 -12.88
N PHE A 45 1.42 -7.41 -13.46
CA PHE A 45 0.54 -6.38 -12.89
C PHE A 45 -0.06 -6.82 -11.55
N HIS A 46 -0.47 -8.09 -11.44
CA HIS A 46 -0.97 -8.65 -10.18
C HIS A 46 0.09 -8.61 -9.07
N HIS A 47 1.33 -8.94 -9.41
CA HIS A 47 2.44 -8.86 -8.46
C HIS A 47 2.72 -7.41 -8.02
N LEU A 48 2.78 -6.47 -8.97
CA LEU A 48 2.97 -5.05 -8.69
C LEU A 48 1.87 -4.47 -7.80
N ASP A 49 0.60 -4.80 -8.05
CA ASP A 49 -0.52 -4.33 -7.20
C ASP A 49 -0.38 -4.84 -5.76
N LYS A 50 0.01 -6.11 -5.59
CA LYS A 50 0.24 -6.70 -4.27
C LYS A 50 1.40 -6.01 -3.53
N ASP A 51 2.51 -5.76 -4.22
CA ASP A 51 3.67 -5.11 -3.63
C ASP A 51 3.36 -3.66 -3.25
N LEU A 52 2.71 -2.90 -4.14
CA LEU A 52 2.26 -1.53 -3.86
C LEU A 52 1.30 -1.48 -2.67
N ARG A 53 0.37 -2.42 -2.56
CA ARG A 53 -0.53 -2.51 -1.39
C ARG A 53 0.24 -2.79 -0.10
N ASN A 54 1.26 -3.62 -0.14
CA ASN A 54 2.09 -3.92 1.02
C ASN A 54 2.94 -2.71 1.42
N GLU A 55 3.59 -2.06 0.46
CA GLU A 55 4.33 -0.82 0.71
C GLU A 55 3.43 0.27 1.30
N MET A 56 2.21 0.43 0.79
CA MET A 56 1.26 1.41 1.33
C MET A 56 0.85 1.09 2.77
N LYS A 57 0.74 -0.20 3.14
CA LYS A 57 0.50 -0.59 4.54
C LYS A 57 1.69 -0.23 5.42
N THR A 58 2.90 -0.58 5.00
CA THR A 58 4.13 -0.26 5.73
C THR A 58 4.28 1.25 5.92
N LEU A 59 4.06 2.05 4.87
CA LEU A 59 4.09 3.51 4.94
C LEU A 59 3.07 4.06 5.94
N ARG A 60 1.84 3.51 5.97
CA ARG A 60 0.82 3.91 6.95
C ARG A 60 1.24 3.60 8.37
N GLU A 61 1.74 2.40 8.64
CA GLU A 61 2.22 2.00 9.97
C GLU A 61 3.38 2.87 10.45
N ASP A 62 4.32 3.20 9.57
CA ASP A 62 5.44 4.08 9.89
C ASP A 62 4.98 5.53 10.13
N MET A 63 4.00 6.01 9.36
CA MET A 63 3.36 7.31 9.61
C MET A 63 2.67 7.34 10.96
N ASP A 64 1.90 6.31 11.31
CA ASP A 64 1.20 6.21 12.60
C ASP A 64 2.18 6.27 13.77
N LYS A 65 3.30 5.53 13.72
CA LYS A 65 4.36 5.60 14.74
C LYS A 65 4.95 7.00 14.87
N ARG A 66 5.21 7.67 13.75
CA ARG A 66 5.77 9.04 13.75
C ARG A 66 4.76 10.04 14.30
N PHE A 67 3.48 9.91 13.94
CA PHE A 67 2.42 10.74 14.49
C PHE A 67 2.27 10.53 16.00
N GLU A 68 2.30 9.29 16.48
CA GLU A 68 2.24 8.99 17.92
C GLU A 68 3.42 9.63 18.67
N GLN A 69 4.64 9.58 18.12
CA GLN A 69 5.80 10.26 18.70
C GLN A 69 5.61 11.79 18.76
N VAL A 70 5.02 12.39 17.72
CA VAL A 70 4.72 13.82 17.70
C VAL A 70 3.66 14.16 18.73
N MET A 71 2.58 13.38 18.84
CA MET A 71 1.53 13.59 19.84
C MET A 71 2.09 13.55 21.28
N ARG A 72 2.95 12.57 21.59
CA ARG A 72 3.62 12.51 22.91
C ARG A 72 4.46 13.75 23.22
N ARG A 73 5.10 14.36 22.20
CA ARG A 73 5.85 15.61 22.35
C ARG A 73 4.92 16.79 22.59
N ILE A 74 3.81 16.87 21.86
CA ILE A 74 2.79 17.89 22.01
C ILE A 74 2.17 17.82 23.41
N ASP A 75 1.82 16.62 23.91
CA ASP A 75 1.29 16.43 25.26
C ASP A 75 2.25 16.98 26.31
N ARG A 76 3.53 16.62 26.22
CA ARG A 76 4.56 17.14 27.14
C ARG A 76 4.68 18.66 27.05
N PHE A 77 4.61 19.22 25.84
CA PHE A 77 4.62 20.66 25.62
C PHE A 77 3.42 21.34 26.28
N MET A 78 2.23 20.76 26.14
CA MET A 78 0.99 21.25 26.73
C MET A 78 1.03 21.23 28.26
N PHE A 79 1.56 20.15 28.87
CA PHE A 79 1.75 20.10 30.32
C PHE A 79 2.68 21.19 30.83
N TRP A 80 3.81 21.41 30.15
CA TRP A 80 4.75 22.47 30.52
C TRP A 80 4.17 23.87 30.33
N SER A 81 3.47 24.13 29.24
CA SER A 81 2.89 25.45 28.97
C SER A 81 1.78 25.79 29.97
N LEU A 82 0.94 24.83 30.35
CA LEU A 82 -0.05 25.01 31.41
C LEU A 82 0.62 25.34 32.76
N GLY A 83 1.68 24.62 33.12
CA GLY A 83 2.46 24.90 34.33
C GLY A 83 3.05 26.31 34.35
N VAL A 84 3.67 26.74 33.24
CA VAL A 84 4.22 28.10 33.09
C VAL A 84 3.11 29.16 33.19
N THR A 85 1.94 28.89 32.59
CA THR A 85 0.79 29.81 32.62
C THR A 85 0.26 29.99 34.04
N VAL A 86 0.09 28.89 34.79
CA VAL A 86 -0.35 28.93 36.19
C VAL A 86 0.67 29.63 37.07
N ALA A 87 1.96 29.36 36.88
CA ALA A 87 3.04 30.01 37.64
C ALA A 87 3.08 31.53 37.39
N ALA A 88 2.94 31.95 36.13
CA ALA A 88 2.88 33.37 35.77
C ALA A 88 1.67 34.06 36.41
N ALA A 89 0.49 33.42 36.36
CA ALA A 89 -0.72 33.95 36.99
C ALA A 89 -0.57 34.09 38.52
N ALA A 90 -0.01 33.07 39.19
CA ALA A 90 0.23 33.11 40.63
C ALA A 90 1.22 34.22 41.02
N PHE A 91 2.31 34.38 40.25
CA PHE A 91 3.31 35.42 40.47
C PHE A 91 2.72 36.83 40.39
N VAL A 92 1.89 37.09 39.37
CA VAL A 92 1.20 38.38 39.22
C VAL A 92 0.29 38.66 40.43
N VAL A 93 -0.45 37.65 40.90
CA VAL A 93 -1.34 37.84 42.06
C VAL A 93 -0.58 38.06 43.37
N THR A 94 0.60 37.47 43.55
CA THR A 94 1.38 37.61 44.79
C THR A 94 2.26 38.86 44.83
N TYR A 95 2.78 39.33 43.69
CA TYR A 95 3.74 40.43 43.65
C TYR A 95 3.17 41.75 43.13
N LEU A 96 2.08 41.70 42.36
CA LEU A 96 1.45 42.90 41.77
C LEU A 96 0.21 43.36 42.55
N LYS A 97 -0.01 42.80 43.74
CA LYS A 97 -1.09 43.13 44.67
C LYS A 97 -0.51 43.53 46.01
#